data_AF-A0A6N7LXB1-F1
#
_entry.id   AF-A0A6N7LXB1-F1
#
_cell.length_a   1.000
_cell.length_b   1.000
_cell.length_c   1.000
_cell.angle_alpha   90.00
_cell.angle_beta   90.00
_cell.angle_gamma   90.00
#
_symmetry.space_group_name_H-M   'P 1'
#
loop_
_entity.id
_entity.type
_entity.pdbx_description
1 polymer ?
#
loop_
_entity_poly.entity_id
_entity_poly.type
_entity_poly.pdbx_seq_one_letter_code
_entity_poly.pdbx_strand_id
1 'polypeptide(L)'
;MRRVSLRIFLWLWLCTTQQIHAAESATLSAIRADLQTGSLNALLKRQAVVGVPTFILEKWLIDTRFQSFAVTGFNENPERFAVRLRLHFSAYEANEVSPVAFIRVAGRSGKRYTVDQFHDYTTGLDLVALESQQEWLTSADGKEFLSTLSNTPEADVLSGLAQGRSPVLALWLAQCAGQPCETIALAAQREGPEPAVWQLQRAFSEGDKYQALASLDAMRAALGEDPWLWQLAGVYARAHGHCVWVASAMQAQWAKNPESRVLADTSLQCTLASMGEADPALDKEGTAFLNRLSDQIGPGNLSQAIIAYHEQHDRPIPDALARWMATTRGE
;
A
#
# COMPACT_ATOMS: atom_id res chain seq x y z
N MET A 1 -44.42 1.95 59.87
CA MET A 1 -44.19 3.33 59.39
C MET A 1 -42.70 3.52 59.12
N ARG A 2 -42.35 4.02 57.91
CA ARG A 2 -41.13 4.75 57.47
C ARG A 2 -39.76 4.11 57.82
N ARG A 3 -39.01 3.53 56.89
CA ARG A 3 -38.24 4.08 55.73
C ARG A 3 -37.20 5.16 56.08
N VAL A 4 -36.09 5.06 55.33
CA VAL A 4 -35.09 6.09 54.95
C VAL A 4 -33.91 6.23 55.92
N SER A 5 -32.64 6.32 55.56
CA SER A 5 -31.78 6.01 54.39
C SER A 5 -30.38 6.41 54.86
N LEU A 6 -29.35 5.58 54.70
CA LEU A 6 -27.97 6.03 54.86
C LEU A 6 -27.31 6.11 53.48
N ARG A 7 -26.95 7.34 53.11
CA ARG A 7 -26.33 7.72 51.83
C ARG A 7 -24.91 8.23 52.09
N ILE A 8 -23.96 7.65 51.33
CA ILE A 8 -22.86 8.30 50.59
C ILE A 8 -21.72 8.96 51.40
N PHE A 9 -20.47 8.50 51.21
CA PHE A 9 -19.40 9.23 50.48
C PHE A 9 -18.09 8.41 50.54
N LEU A 10 -17.85 7.56 49.54
CA LEU A 10 -16.52 7.02 49.27
C LEU A 10 -15.78 8.04 48.40
N TRP A 11 -14.72 8.60 48.95
CA TRP A 11 -13.89 9.62 48.30
C TRP A 11 -13.09 9.04 47.14
N LEU A 12 -13.04 9.86 46.07
CA LEU A 12 -12.32 9.66 44.83
C LEU A 12 -10.82 9.40 45.05
N TRP A 13 -10.32 8.32 44.46
CA TRP A 13 -8.95 8.26 43.94
C TRP A 13 -9.01 7.67 42.53
N LEU A 14 -9.56 8.46 41.59
CA LEU A 14 -9.33 8.25 40.17
C LEU A 14 -8.01 8.95 39.82
N CYS A 15 -6.92 8.18 39.79
CA CYS A 15 -5.79 8.51 38.94
C CYS A 15 -6.24 8.35 37.49
N THR A 16 -6.76 9.42 36.90
CA THR A 16 -6.98 9.53 35.46
C THR A 16 -5.63 9.58 34.77
N THR A 17 -5.18 8.44 34.24
CA THR A 17 -4.22 8.42 33.14
C THR A 17 -4.88 9.12 31.95
N GLN A 18 -4.59 10.42 31.77
CA GLN A 18 -4.93 11.13 30.54
C GLN A 18 -4.07 10.56 29.42
N GLN A 19 -4.60 9.59 28.68
CA GLN A 19 -4.13 9.35 27.32
C GLN A 19 -4.48 10.60 26.51
N ILE A 20 -3.47 11.41 26.18
CA ILE A 20 -3.61 12.50 25.21
C ILE A 20 -3.85 11.86 23.85
N HIS A 21 -5.10 11.53 23.54
CA HIS A 21 -5.52 11.40 22.15
C HIS A 21 -5.54 12.83 21.61
N ALA A 22 -4.60 13.18 20.73
CA ALA A 22 -4.71 14.41 19.96
C ALA A 22 -6.10 14.41 19.32
N ALA A 23 -6.92 15.41 19.67
CA ALA A 23 -8.29 15.49 19.18
C ALA A 23 -8.23 15.48 17.65
N GLU A 24 -8.97 14.56 17.04
CA GLU A 24 -9.06 14.47 15.59
C GLU A 24 -9.53 15.81 15.02
N SER A 25 -8.80 16.34 14.04
CA SER A 25 -9.15 17.62 13.45
C SER A 25 -10.41 17.50 12.59
N ALA A 26 -11.11 18.63 12.42
CA ALA A 26 -12.29 18.67 11.56
C ALA A 26 -11.99 18.26 10.11
N THR A 27 -10.77 18.53 9.64
CA THR A 27 -10.29 18.14 8.30
C THR A 27 -10.13 16.64 8.19
N LEU A 28 -9.38 16.01 9.11
CA LEU A 28 -9.16 14.57 9.08
C LEU A 28 -10.48 13.80 9.23
N SER A 29 -11.36 14.26 10.12
CA SER A 29 -12.69 13.68 10.31
C SER A 29 -13.54 13.76 9.03
N ALA A 30 -13.52 14.90 8.33
CA ALA A 30 -14.23 15.05 7.06
C ALA A 30 -13.67 14.15 5.95
N ILE A 31 -12.33 14.05 5.83
CA ILE A 31 -11.68 13.15 4.87
C ILE A 31 -12.07 11.70 5.14
N ARG A 32 -12.04 11.25 6.41
CA ARG A 32 -12.45 9.89 6.77
C ARG A 32 -13.92 9.63 6.44
N ALA A 33 -14.80 10.60 6.70
CA ALA A 33 -16.21 10.48 6.37
C ALA A 33 -16.45 10.33 4.86
N ASP A 34 -15.71 11.06 4.03
CA ASP A 34 -15.80 10.92 2.57
C ASP A 34 -15.29 9.55 2.10
N LEU A 35 -14.19 9.05 2.69
CA LEU A 35 -13.59 7.75 2.34
C LEU A 35 -14.39 6.54 2.87
N GLN A 36 -15.17 6.70 3.94
CA GLN A 36 -16.06 5.66 4.47
C GLN A 36 -17.13 5.20 3.46
N THR A 37 -17.35 5.96 2.39
CA THR A 37 -18.21 5.55 1.27
C THR A 37 -17.65 4.38 0.44
N GLY A 38 -16.39 3.98 0.68
CA GLY A 38 -15.71 2.92 -0.08
C GLY A 38 -15.33 3.35 -1.50
N SER A 39 -15.21 4.67 -1.75
CA SER A 39 -14.86 5.25 -3.05
C SER A 39 -14.14 6.59 -2.85
N LEU A 40 -13.29 6.95 -3.82
CA LEU A 40 -12.62 8.26 -3.87
C LEU A 40 -13.54 9.39 -4.34
N ASN A 41 -14.76 9.09 -4.80
CA ASN A 41 -15.66 10.05 -5.43
C ASN A 41 -15.99 11.25 -4.53
N ALA A 42 -16.32 11.01 -3.26
CA ALA A 42 -16.64 12.09 -2.33
C ALA A 42 -15.44 13.01 -2.06
N LEU A 43 -14.24 12.44 -1.99
CA LEU A 43 -13.00 13.19 -1.81
C LEU A 43 -12.67 14.03 -3.06
N LEU A 44 -12.74 13.41 -4.25
CA LEU A 44 -12.42 14.09 -5.52
C LEU A 44 -13.46 15.14 -5.92
N LYS A 45 -14.72 15.03 -5.49
CA LYS A 45 -15.72 16.10 -5.62
C LYS A 45 -15.37 17.39 -4.87
N ARG A 46 -14.39 17.36 -3.96
CA ARG A 46 -13.88 18.54 -3.24
C ARG A 46 -12.67 19.18 -3.91
N GLN A 47 -12.34 18.73 -5.13
CA GLN A 47 -11.26 19.29 -5.90
C GLN A 47 -11.57 20.74 -6.29
N ALA A 48 -10.66 21.65 -5.96
CA ALA A 48 -10.85 23.08 -6.16
C ALA A 48 -9.94 23.68 -7.23
N VAL A 49 -8.85 22.99 -7.58
CA VAL A 49 -7.86 23.50 -8.53
C VAL A 49 -7.93 22.79 -9.87
N VAL A 50 -8.07 21.47 -9.86
CA VAL A 50 -7.88 20.69 -11.08
C VAL A 50 -9.14 20.75 -11.95
N GLY A 51 -9.07 21.49 -13.05
CA GLY A 51 -10.11 21.53 -14.08
C GLY A 51 -10.16 20.26 -14.96
N VAL A 52 -9.77 19.09 -14.45
CA VAL A 52 -9.84 17.84 -15.19
C VAL A 52 -11.31 17.50 -15.40
N PRO A 53 -11.79 17.40 -16.64
CA PRO A 53 -13.19 17.12 -16.91
C PRO A 53 -13.69 15.88 -16.16
N THR A 54 -14.85 16.00 -15.52
CA THR A 54 -15.42 14.95 -14.67
C THR A 54 -15.53 13.61 -15.40
N PHE A 55 -15.80 13.61 -16.72
CA PHE A 55 -15.87 12.38 -17.52
C PHE A 55 -14.54 11.59 -17.57
N ILE A 56 -13.39 12.26 -17.40
CA ILE A 56 -12.07 11.62 -17.31
C ILE A 56 -11.93 10.92 -15.95
N LEU A 57 -12.45 11.54 -14.89
CA LEU A 57 -12.40 11.00 -13.53
C LEU A 57 -13.53 9.99 -13.26
N GLU A 58 -14.67 10.09 -13.94
CA GLU A 58 -15.87 9.30 -13.68
C GLU A 58 -15.62 7.80 -13.79
N LYS A 59 -14.80 7.37 -14.76
CA LYS A 59 -14.45 5.95 -14.88
C LYS A 59 -13.46 5.47 -13.82
N TRP A 60 -12.64 6.36 -13.27
CA TRP A 60 -11.79 6.07 -12.10
C TRP A 60 -12.57 6.12 -10.77
N LEU A 61 -13.71 6.82 -10.75
CA LEU A 61 -14.48 7.16 -9.56
C LEU A 61 -15.72 6.31 -9.31
N ILE A 62 -16.38 5.85 -10.37
CA ILE A 62 -17.69 5.21 -10.29
C ILE A 62 -17.56 3.71 -10.04
N ASP A 63 -16.57 3.06 -10.68
CA ASP A 63 -16.44 1.59 -10.65
C ASP A 63 -15.40 1.08 -9.65
N THR A 64 -14.43 1.91 -9.27
CA THR A 64 -13.35 1.49 -8.37
C THR A 64 -13.79 1.59 -6.90
N ARG A 65 -14.08 0.43 -6.30
CA ARG A 65 -14.48 0.30 -4.89
C ARG A 65 -13.37 -0.32 -4.06
N PHE A 66 -13.02 0.32 -2.95
CA PHE A 66 -12.14 -0.25 -1.95
C PHE A 66 -12.93 -0.77 -0.75
N GLN A 67 -12.46 -1.86 -0.14
CA GLN A 67 -13.08 -2.50 1.03
C GLN A 67 -12.76 -1.77 2.32
N SER A 68 -11.54 -1.26 2.44
CA SER A 68 -11.08 -0.52 3.61
C SER A 68 -9.97 0.45 3.24
N PHE A 69 -9.66 1.37 4.15
CA PHE A 69 -8.57 2.32 3.99
C PHE A 69 -7.85 2.55 5.32
N ALA A 70 -6.60 2.99 5.23
CA ALA A 70 -5.81 3.45 6.35
C ALA A 70 -5.28 4.87 6.08
N VAL A 71 -5.29 5.71 7.10
CA VAL A 71 -4.56 6.99 7.10
C VAL A 71 -3.18 6.71 7.66
N THR A 72 -2.15 6.79 6.82
CA THR A 72 -0.77 6.37 7.14
C THR A 72 0.12 7.54 7.53
N GLY A 73 -0.35 8.76 7.27
CA GLY A 73 0.24 10.00 7.77
C GLY A 73 -0.73 11.16 7.56
N PHE A 74 -0.74 12.10 8.50
CA PHE A 74 -1.56 13.31 8.42
C PHE A 74 -0.80 14.47 9.03
N ASN A 75 -0.76 15.59 8.32
CA ASN A 75 -0.25 16.86 8.83
C ASN A 75 -1.21 17.98 8.44
N GLU A 76 -1.43 18.92 9.36
CA GLU A 76 -2.35 20.03 9.16
C GLU A 76 -1.84 21.27 9.87
N ASN A 77 -2.04 22.41 9.21
CA ASN A 77 -2.05 23.73 9.79
C ASN A 77 -3.38 24.44 9.44
N PRO A 78 -3.65 25.65 9.96
CA PRO A 78 -4.91 26.33 9.72
C PRO A 78 -5.27 26.58 8.25
N GLU A 79 -4.28 26.58 7.35
CA GLU A 79 -4.47 26.87 5.93
C GLU A 79 -4.39 25.64 5.04
N ARG A 80 -3.56 24.66 5.39
CA ARG A 80 -3.18 23.53 4.55
C ARG A 80 -3.17 22.22 5.32
N PHE A 81 -3.54 21.15 4.63
CA PHE A 81 -3.34 19.78 5.10
C PHE A 81 -2.60 18.97 4.04
N ALA A 82 -1.98 17.88 4.49
CA ALA A 82 -1.55 16.77 3.65
C ALA A 82 -1.88 15.46 4.35
N VAL A 83 -2.48 14.53 3.62
CA VAL A 83 -2.83 13.19 4.09
C VAL A 83 -2.24 12.14 3.16
N ARG A 84 -1.73 11.07 3.77
CA ARG A 84 -1.29 9.86 3.09
C ARG A 84 -2.29 8.75 3.41
N LEU A 85 -2.72 8.07 2.37
CA LEU A 85 -3.79 7.09 2.40
C LEU A 85 -3.27 5.81 1.79
N ARG A 86 -3.69 4.69 2.38
CA ARG A 86 -3.58 3.37 1.76
C ARG A 86 -4.98 2.81 1.59
N LEU A 87 -5.33 2.44 0.36
CA LEU A 87 -6.60 1.81 0.02
C LEU A 87 -6.41 0.31 -0.14
N HIS A 88 -7.38 -0.47 0.31
CA HIS A 88 -7.40 -1.92 0.15
C HIS A 88 -8.55 -2.34 -0.76
N PHE A 89 -8.22 -3.01 -1.85
CA PHE A 89 -9.20 -3.58 -2.77
C PHE A 89 -9.49 -5.04 -2.43
N SER A 90 -10.61 -5.56 -2.91
CA SER A 90 -10.90 -7.00 -2.84
C SER A 90 -9.83 -7.76 -3.60
N ALA A 91 -9.31 -8.84 -3.02
CA ALA A 91 -8.52 -9.81 -3.79
C ALA A 91 -9.40 -10.40 -4.90
N TYR A 92 -8.85 -10.51 -6.11
CA TYR A 92 -9.55 -11.12 -7.25
C TYR A 92 -9.71 -12.63 -7.06
N GLU A 93 -8.77 -13.25 -6.33
CA GLU A 93 -8.81 -14.66 -5.94
C GLU A 93 -8.52 -14.84 -4.44
N ALA A 94 -9.04 -15.93 -3.84
CA ALA A 94 -9.00 -16.19 -2.40
C ALA A 94 -7.59 -16.31 -1.78
N ASN A 95 -6.55 -16.42 -2.61
CA ASN A 95 -5.16 -16.64 -2.19
C ASN A 95 -4.20 -15.54 -2.68
N GLU A 96 -4.71 -14.44 -3.24
CA GLU A 96 -3.88 -13.31 -3.67
C GLU A 96 -3.80 -12.23 -2.59
N VAL A 97 -2.67 -11.51 -2.56
CA VAL A 97 -2.54 -10.31 -1.75
C VAL A 97 -3.50 -9.27 -2.33
N SER A 98 -4.52 -8.88 -1.54
CA SER A 98 -5.44 -7.80 -1.89
C SER A 98 -4.67 -6.61 -2.49
N PRO A 99 -5.05 -6.14 -3.69
CA PRO A 99 -4.39 -4.99 -4.29
C PRO A 99 -4.48 -3.81 -3.33
N VAL A 100 -3.40 -3.05 -3.25
CA VAL A 100 -3.34 -1.82 -2.45
C VAL A 100 -2.95 -0.64 -3.32
N ALA A 101 -3.58 0.51 -3.06
CA ALA A 101 -3.16 1.77 -3.64
C ALA A 101 -2.63 2.72 -2.57
N PHE A 102 -1.62 3.51 -2.93
CA PHE A 102 -1.03 4.54 -2.08
C PHE A 102 -1.31 5.91 -2.66
N ILE A 103 -2.02 6.74 -1.89
CA ILE A 103 -2.46 8.05 -2.36
C ILE A 103 -1.98 9.12 -1.40
N ARG A 104 -1.52 10.25 -1.94
CA ARG A 104 -1.30 11.47 -1.19
C ARG A 104 -2.27 12.54 -1.67
N VAL A 105 -2.96 13.15 -0.73
CA VAL A 105 -3.89 14.26 -0.98
C VAL A 105 -3.46 15.46 -0.16
N ALA A 106 -3.48 16.65 -0.75
CA ALA A 106 -3.27 17.89 -0.02
C ALA A 106 -4.25 18.97 -0.49
N GLY A 107 -4.44 19.98 0.35
CA GLY A 107 -5.22 21.15 0.00
C GLY A 107 -5.55 22.03 1.18
N ARG A 108 -6.65 22.78 1.11
CA ARG A 108 -7.04 23.72 2.16
C ARG A 108 -7.78 23.04 3.29
N SER A 109 -7.40 23.35 4.52
CA SER A 109 -7.95 22.78 5.74
C SER A 109 -9.38 23.24 6.05
N GLY A 110 -10.08 22.46 6.87
CA GLY A 110 -11.37 22.75 7.47
C GLY A 110 -12.42 21.66 7.24
N LYS A 111 -13.58 21.78 7.89
CA LYS A 111 -14.72 20.87 7.68
C LYS A 111 -15.22 20.84 6.22
N ARG A 112 -14.96 21.93 5.47
CA ARG A 112 -15.19 22.05 4.03
C ARG A 112 -13.85 22.09 3.29
N TYR A 113 -12.94 21.18 3.64
CA TYR A 113 -11.63 21.10 3.01
C TYR A 113 -11.78 21.01 1.48
N THR A 114 -10.73 21.44 0.80
CA THR A 114 -10.63 21.33 -0.66
C THR A 114 -9.38 20.54 -1.02
N VAL A 115 -9.42 19.86 -2.16
CA VAL A 115 -8.28 19.13 -2.70
C VAL A 115 -7.65 19.96 -3.81
N ASP A 116 -6.38 20.30 -3.66
CA ASP A 116 -5.58 20.97 -4.69
C ASP A 116 -4.37 20.15 -5.16
N GLN A 117 -4.05 19.07 -4.46
CA GLN A 117 -3.09 18.06 -4.89
C GLN A 117 -3.65 16.67 -4.66
N PHE A 118 -3.53 15.82 -5.68
CA PHE A 118 -3.85 14.40 -5.61
C PHE A 118 -2.79 13.65 -6.40
N HIS A 119 -2.13 12.70 -5.75
CA HIS A 119 -1.14 11.83 -6.36
C HIS A 119 -1.43 10.38 -5.98
N ASP A 120 -1.60 9.52 -6.97
CA ASP A 120 -1.64 8.06 -6.79
C ASP A 120 -0.26 7.48 -7.09
N TYR A 121 0.45 7.13 -6.02
CA TYR A 121 1.79 6.54 -6.08
C TYR A 121 1.76 5.09 -6.58
N THR A 122 0.59 4.50 -6.80
CA THR A 122 0.47 3.15 -7.39
C THR A 122 0.75 3.21 -8.88
N THR A 123 0.04 4.12 -9.57
CA THR A 123 0.09 4.29 -11.02
C THR A 123 0.98 5.45 -11.48
N GLY A 124 1.34 6.35 -10.56
CA GLY A 124 2.05 7.60 -10.84
C GLY A 124 1.13 8.72 -11.33
N LEU A 125 -0.20 8.57 -11.21
CA LEU A 125 -1.15 9.59 -11.64
C LEU A 125 -1.12 10.78 -10.68
N ASP A 126 -0.67 11.92 -11.20
CA ASP A 126 -0.72 13.22 -10.54
C ASP A 126 -1.72 14.12 -11.25
N LEU A 127 -2.76 14.55 -10.55
CA LEU A 127 -3.82 15.37 -11.15
C LEU A 127 -3.35 16.80 -11.50
N VAL A 128 -2.35 17.33 -10.79
CA VAL A 128 -1.75 18.64 -11.12
C VAL A 128 -0.88 18.51 -12.38
N ALA A 129 -0.12 17.42 -12.49
CA ALA A 129 0.65 17.16 -13.71
C ALA A 129 -0.27 16.88 -14.91
N LEU A 130 -1.40 16.19 -14.71
CA LEU A 130 -2.38 15.97 -15.77
C LEU A 130 -3.04 17.29 -16.21
N GLU A 131 -3.41 18.16 -15.27
CA GLU A 131 -3.94 19.50 -15.59
C GLU A 131 -2.97 20.34 -16.42
N SER A 132 -1.66 20.22 -16.18
CA SER A 132 -0.65 20.90 -17.01
C SER A 132 -0.71 20.49 -18.49
N GLN A 133 -1.35 19.36 -18.82
CA GLN A 133 -1.53 18.85 -20.18
C GLN A 133 -2.87 19.29 -20.81
N GLN A 134 -3.63 20.20 -20.20
CA GLN A 134 -4.98 20.57 -20.64
C GLN A 134 -5.04 21.06 -22.10
N GLU A 135 -4.04 21.84 -22.55
CA GLU A 135 -3.97 22.28 -23.95
C GLU A 135 -3.93 21.08 -24.91
N TRP A 136 -3.12 20.07 -24.60
CA TRP A 136 -3.06 18.86 -25.39
C TRP A 136 -4.33 18.00 -25.24
N LEU A 137 -4.87 17.83 -24.03
CA LEU A 137 -6.11 17.08 -23.80
C LEU A 137 -7.30 17.64 -24.59
N THR A 138 -7.27 18.92 -24.94
CA THR A 138 -8.33 19.59 -25.73
C THR A 138 -8.05 19.62 -27.24
N SER A 139 -6.86 19.18 -27.67
CA SER A 139 -6.49 19.00 -29.08
C SER A 139 -7.23 17.82 -29.73
N ALA A 140 -7.02 17.61 -31.04
CA ALA A 140 -7.59 16.46 -31.76
C ALA A 140 -7.08 15.13 -31.16
N ASP A 141 -5.76 14.96 -31.06
CA ASP A 141 -5.13 13.75 -30.51
C ASP A 141 -5.52 13.50 -29.06
N GLY A 142 -5.62 14.57 -28.24
CA GLY A 142 -6.05 14.44 -26.84
C GLY A 142 -7.49 13.98 -26.71
N LYS A 143 -8.40 14.50 -27.55
CA LYS A 143 -9.79 14.03 -27.59
C LYS A 143 -9.90 12.60 -28.11
N GLU A 144 -9.11 12.23 -29.11
CA GLU A 144 -9.04 10.86 -29.61
C GLU A 144 -8.51 9.91 -28.54
N PHE A 145 -7.47 10.30 -27.80
CA PHE A 145 -6.95 9.55 -26.67
C PHE A 145 -8.02 9.34 -25.60
N LEU A 146 -8.68 10.39 -25.13
CA LEU A 146 -9.69 10.28 -24.08
C LEU A 146 -10.92 9.47 -24.53
N SER A 147 -11.32 9.61 -25.79
CA SER A 147 -12.41 8.82 -26.38
C SER A 147 -12.02 7.35 -26.46
N THR A 148 -10.81 7.04 -26.95
CA THR A 148 -10.30 5.67 -27.04
C THR A 148 -10.12 5.06 -25.66
N LEU A 149 -9.55 5.79 -24.70
CA LEU A 149 -9.36 5.33 -23.32
C LEU A 149 -10.71 4.99 -22.66
N SER A 150 -11.74 5.78 -22.96
CA SER A 150 -13.09 5.50 -22.49
C SER A 150 -13.68 4.25 -23.16
N ASN A 151 -13.57 4.11 -24.48
CA ASN A 151 -14.32 3.07 -25.21
C ASN A 151 -13.58 1.73 -25.32
N THR A 152 -12.26 1.76 -25.39
CA THR A 152 -11.38 0.61 -25.68
C THR A 152 -10.02 0.83 -24.99
N PRO A 153 -9.97 0.76 -23.63
CA PRO A 153 -8.76 1.01 -22.86
C PRO A 153 -7.62 0.02 -23.14
N GLU A 154 -7.88 -1.10 -23.80
CA GLU A 154 -6.89 -2.08 -24.25
C GLU A 154 -6.23 -1.74 -25.59
N ALA A 155 -6.65 -0.66 -26.26
CA ALA A 155 -6.16 -0.34 -27.60
C ALA A 155 -4.71 0.16 -27.61
N ASP A 156 -3.84 -0.52 -28.36
CA ASP A 156 -2.41 -0.18 -28.51
C ASP A 156 -2.16 1.25 -28.99
N VAL A 157 -3.11 1.84 -29.74
CA VAL A 157 -3.04 3.22 -30.24
C VAL A 157 -2.89 4.26 -29.12
N LEU A 158 -3.35 3.94 -27.90
CA LEU A 158 -3.22 4.82 -26.73
C LEU A 158 -1.76 5.14 -26.40
N SER A 159 -0.83 4.20 -26.60
CA SER A 159 0.60 4.42 -26.37
C SER A 159 1.17 5.45 -27.35
N GLY A 160 0.78 5.36 -28.63
CA GLY A 160 1.21 6.29 -29.67
C GLY A 160 0.64 7.70 -29.45
N LEU A 161 -0.66 7.79 -29.14
CA LEU A 161 -1.33 9.07 -28.87
C LEU A 161 -0.71 9.80 -27.67
N ALA A 162 -0.35 9.08 -26.62
CA ALA A 162 0.23 9.64 -25.40
C ALA A 162 1.77 9.65 -25.38
N GLN A 163 2.44 9.46 -26.52
CA GLN A 163 3.89 9.34 -26.58
C GLN A 163 4.57 10.58 -25.97
N GLY A 164 5.49 10.34 -25.03
CA GLY A 164 6.24 11.40 -24.33
C GLY A 164 5.42 12.16 -23.28
N ARG A 165 4.18 11.75 -22.99
CA ARG A 165 3.29 12.43 -22.02
C ARG A 165 3.06 11.56 -20.80
N SER A 166 4.04 11.51 -19.89
CA SER A 166 3.96 10.68 -18.68
C SER A 166 2.68 10.87 -17.85
N PRO A 167 2.14 12.09 -17.62
CA PRO A 167 0.88 12.25 -16.88
C PRO A 167 -0.32 11.59 -17.56
N VAL A 168 -0.34 11.56 -18.89
CA VAL A 168 -1.40 10.97 -19.70
C VAL A 168 -1.26 9.44 -19.73
N LEU A 169 -0.03 8.93 -19.81
CA LEU A 169 0.25 7.50 -19.67
C LEU A 169 -0.15 7.00 -18.27
N ALA A 170 0.12 7.78 -17.23
CA ALA A 170 -0.29 7.45 -15.87
C ALA A 170 -1.83 7.42 -15.72
N LEU A 171 -2.55 8.32 -16.39
CA LEU A 171 -4.02 8.27 -16.48
C LEU A 171 -4.52 6.97 -17.13
N TRP A 172 -3.84 6.50 -18.19
CA TRP A 172 -4.18 5.23 -18.81
C TRP A 172 -3.97 4.05 -17.85
N LEU A 173 -2.82 3.99 -17.16
CA LEU A 173 -2.55 2.95 -16.17
C LEU A 173 -3.56 2.99 -15.02
N ALA A 174 -3.88 4.18 -14.52
CA ALA A 174 -4.93 4.41 -13.53
C ALA A 174 -6.28 3.81 -13.96
N GLN A 175 -6.68 4.01 -15.22
CA GLN A 175 -7.92 3.45 -15.77
C GLN A 175 -7.88 1.92 -15.93
N CYS A 176 -6.69 1.37 -16.18
CA CYS A 176 -6.49 -0.06 -16.39
C CYS A 176 -6.12 -0.85 -15.14
N ALA A 177 -5.88 -0.19 -13.99
CA ALA A 177 -5.48 -0.86 -12.76
C ALA A 177 -6.52 -1.91 -12.32
N GLY A 178 -6.07 -3.16 -12.13
CA GLY A 178 -6.92 -4.30 -11.81
C GLY A 178 -7.80 -4.79 -12.99
N GLN A 179 -7.50 -4.36 -14.21
CA GLN A 179 -8.22 -4.76 -15.42
C GLN A 179 -7.28 -5.50 -16.40
N PRO A 180 -7.79 -6.29 -17.36
CA PRO A 180 -6.95 -6.99 -18.33
C PRO A 180 -5.99 -6.10 -19.14
N CYS A 181 -6.30 -4.80 -19.31
CA CYS A 181 -5.45 -3.84 -20.01
C CYS A 181 -4.26 -3.32 -19.17
N GLU A 182 -4.17 -3.65 -17.87
CA GLU A 182 -3.11 -3.16 -16.97
C GLU A 182 -1.72 -3.45 -17.53
N THR A 183 -1.47 -4.68 -17.99
CA THR A 183 -0.17 -5.10 -18.51
C THR A 183 0.28 -4.24 -19.69
N ILE A 184 -0.64 -3.89 -20.59
CA ILE A 184 -0.34 -3.06 -21.78
C ILE A 184 -0.06 -1.62 -21.36
N ALA A 185 -0.91 -1.05 -20.50
CA ALA A 185 -0.73 0.30 -19.99
C ALA A 185 0.55 0.43 -19.15
N LEU A 186 0.89 -0.58 -18.37
CA LEU A 186 2.09 -0.67 -17.54
C LEU A 186 3.37 -0.69 -18.40
N ALA A 187 3.38 -1.46 -19.49
CA ALA A 187 4.49 -1.51 -20.42
C ALA A 187 4.74 -0.16 -21.11
N ALA A 188 3.69 0.63 -21.32
CA ALA A 188 3.79 1.97 -21.90
C ALA A 188 4.36 3.02 -20.94
N GLN A 189 4.39 2.76 -19.62
CA GLN A 189 4.80 3.76 -18.63
C GLN A 189 6.26 4.19 -18.80
N ARG A 190 6.45 5.51 -18.66
CA ARG A 190 7.75 6.16 -18.60
C ARG A 190 7.97 6.73 -17.21
N GLU A 191 9.20 6.65 -16.73
CA GLU A 191 9.56 7.20 -15.43
C GLU A 191 9.25 8.70 -15.38
N GLY A 192 8.58 9.10 -14.30
CA GLY A 192 8.34 10.48 -13.95
C GLY A 192 9.29 10.92 -12.83
N PRO A 193 9.19 12.19 -12.39
CA PRO A 193 10.00 12.69 -11.28
C PRO A 193 9.61 12.10 -9.92
N GLU A 194 8.36 11.66 -9.77
CA GLU A 194 7.86 11.03 -8.54
C GLU A 194 8.00 9.50 -8.61
N PRO A 195 8.25 8.83 -7.47
CA PRO A 195 8.29 7.38 -7.41
C PRO A 195 6.90 6.79 -7.64
N ALA A 196 6.85 5.55 -8.11
CA ALA A 196 5.59 4.79 -8.19
C ALA A 196 5.82 3.31 -7.88
N VAL A 197 4.78 2.63 -7.37
CA VAL A 197 4.81 1.18 -7.09
C VAL A 197 5.20 0.39 -8.33
N TRP A 198 4.72 0.79 -9.50
CA TRP A 198 5.07 0.10 -10.75
C TRP A 198 6.57 0.14 -11.08
N GLN A 199 7.29 1.20 -10.68
CA GLN A 199 8.75 1.29 -10.88
C GLN A 199 9.47 0.24 -10.01
N LEU A 200 9.01 0.07 -8.77
CA LEU A 200 9.51 -0.97 -7.87
C LEU A 200 9.27 -2.37 -8.47
N GLN A 201 8.04 -2.63 -8.95
CA GLN A 201 7.70 -3.90 -9.59
C GLN A 201 8.57 -4.17 -10.81
N ARG A 202 8.74 -3.17 -11.69
CA ARG A 202 9.57 -3.26 -12.89
C ARG A 202 11.01 -3.62 -12.53
N ALA A 203 11.60 -2.93 -11.57
CA ALA A 203 12.99 -3.18 -11.16
C ALA A 203 13.21 -4.61 -10.63
N PHE A 204 12.26 -5.16 -9.86
CA PHE A 204 12.32 -6.59 -9.48
C PHE A 204 12.19 -7.51 -10.68
N SER A 205 11.27 -7.22 -11.61
CA SER A 205 11.09 -8.05 -12.81
C SER A 205 12.30 -8.02 -13.76
N GLU A 206 13.03 -6.91 -13.81
CA GLU A 206 14.22 -6.73 -14.64
C GLU A 206 15.51 -7.23 -13.95
N GLY A 207 15.43 -7.63 -12.68
CA GLY A 207 16.59 -8.09 -11.92
C GLY A 207 17.53 -6.95 -11.49
N ASP A 208 17.06 -5.70 -11.48
CA ASP A 208 17.87 -4.54 -11.07
C ASP A 208 17.71 -4.27 -9.56
N LYS A 209 18.63 -4.86 -8.78
CA LYS A 209 18.68 -4.67 -7.32
C LYS A 209 18.82 -3.20 -6.93
N TYR A 210 19.64 -2.42 -7.62
CA TYR A 210 19.95 -1.05 -7.23
C TYR A 210 18.72 -0.17 -7.45
N GLN A 211 18.07 -0.31 -8.59
CA GLN A 211 16.84 0.41 -8.88
C GLN A 211 15.71 -0.02 -7.95
N ALA A 212 15.56 -1.32 -7.66
CA ALA A 212 14.51 -1.81 -6.76
C ALA A 212 14.63 -1.20 -5.36
N LEU A 213 15.83 -1.17 -4.79
CA LEU A 213 16.07 -0.57 -3.47
C LEU A 213 15.90 0.96 -3.52
N ALA A 214 16.37 1.62 -4.57
CA ALA A 214 16.21 3.06 -4.74
C ALA A 214 14.73 3.47 -4.86
N SER A 215 13.93 2.73 -5.65
CA SER A 215 12.49 2.96 -5.77
C SER A 215 11.76 2.73 -4.44
N LEU A 216 12.13 1.69 -3.68
CA LEU A 216 11.56 1.45 -2.36
C LEU A 216 11.87 2.59 -1.38
N ASP A 217 13.10 3.07 -1.35
CA ASP A 217 13.50 4.18 -0.49
C ASP A 217 12.83 5.51 -0.89
N ALA A 218 12.70 5.77 -2.19
CA ALA A 218 11.96 6.92 -2.70
C ALA A 218 10.47 6.87 -2.30
N MET A 219 9.84 5.70 -2.41
CA MET A 219 8.46 5.49 -1.95
C MET A 219 8.31 5.72 -0.45
N ARG A 220 9.25 5.22 0.37
CA ARG A 220 9.26 5.45 1.83
C ARG A 220 9.46 6.92 2.18
N ALA A 221 10.29 7.65 1.42
CA ALA A 221 10.44 9.09 1.61
C ALA A 221 9.13 9.85 1.32
N ALA A 222 8.42 9.48 0.24
CA ALA A 222 7.17 10.11 -0.16
C ALA A 222 5.98 9.77 0.77
N LEU A 223 5.83 8.49 1.12
CA LEU A 223 4.67 7.91 1.79
C LEU A 223 4.90 7.62 3.28
N GLY A 224 6.11 7.80 3.78
CA GLY A 224 6.50 7.44 5.14
C GLY A 224 6.79 5.94 5.32
N GLU A 225 7.00 5.54 6.57
CA GLU A 225 7.46 4.20 6.96
C GLU A 225 6.30 3.18 7.11
N ASP A 226 5.33 3.19 6.20
CA ASP A 226 4.23 2.22 6.23
C ASP A 226 4.77 0.78 6.03
N PRO A 227 4.52 -0.16 6.96
CA PRO A 227 4.92 -1.56 6.83
C PRO A 227 4.50 -2.23 5.51
N TRP A 228 3.43 -1.75 4.87
CA TRP A 228 2.96 -2.28 3.60
C TRP A 228 3.91 -2.05 2.43
N LEU A 229 4.78 -1.05 2.48
CA LEU A 229 5.80 -0.86 1.43
C LEU A 229 6.81 -2.00 1.44
N TRP A 230 7.22 -2.44 2.64
CA TRP A 230 8.12 -3.60 2.80
C TRP A 230 7.43 -4.92 2.44
N GLN A 231 6.14 -5.03 2.76
CA GLN A 231 5.33 -6.17 2.32
C GLN A 231 5.29 -6.26 0.79
N LEU A 232 5.02 -5.15 0.08
CA LEU A 232 5.04 -5.12 -1.39
C LEU A 232 6.39 -5.53 -1.96
N ALA A 233 7.48 -4.96 -1.42
CA ALA A 233 8.82 -5.35 -1.83
C ALA A 233 9.08 -6.84 -1.64
N GLY A 234 8.63 -7.43 -0.52
CA GLY A 234 8.72 -8.86 -0.27
C GLY A 234 7.91 -9.71 -1.25
N VAL A 235 6.70 -9.28 -1.62
CA VAL A 235 5.86 -9.97 -2.62
C VAL A 235 6.56 -9.98 -3.99
N TYR A 236 7.06 -8.84 -4.46
CA TYR A 236 7.79 -8.76 -5.73
C TYR A 236 9.11 -9.53 -5.68
N ALA A 237 9.85 -9.42 -4.58
CA ALA A 237 11.08 -10.18 -4.38
C ALA A 237 10.83 -11.69 -4.44
N ARG A 238 9.74 -12.19 -3.86
CA ARG A 238 9.36 -13.61 -3.96
C ARG A 238 9.01 -14.01 -5.38
N ALA A 239 8.15 -13.23 -6.04
CA ALA A 239 7.68 -13.51 -7.39
C ALA A 239 8.85 -13.63 -8.40
N HIS A 240 9.94 -12.90 -8.17
CA HIS A 240 11.11 -12.87 -9.05
C HIS A 240 12.37 -13.55 -8.48
N GLY A 241 12.27 -14.27 -7.34
CA GLY A 241 13.41 -15.01 -6.79
C GLY A 241 14.53 -14.13 -6.21
N HIS A 242 14.18 -12.97 -5.67
CA HIS A 242 15.08 -11.92 -5.20
C HIS A 242 14.98 -11.63 -3.70
N CYS A 243 14.40 -12.54 -2.90
CA CYS A 243 14.21 -12.34 -1.45
C CYS A 243 15.49 -12.02 -0.67
N VAL A 244 16.66 -12.50 -1.12
CA VAL A 244 17.96 -12.19 -0.51
C VAL A 244 18.27 -10.69 -0.51
N TRP A 245 17.62 -9.88 -1.36
CA TRP A 245 17.82 -8.43 -1.38
C TRP A 245 17.12 -7.71 -0.24
N VAL A 246 16.00 -8.25 0.26
CA VAL A 246 15.09 -7.54 1.17
C VAL A 246 14.86 -8.23 2.51
N ALA A 247 15.15 -9.54 2.63
CA ALA A 247 14.80 -10.34 3.81
C ALA A 247 15.30 -9.73 5.12
N SER A 248 16.60 -9.41 5.23
CA SER A 248 17.18 -8.81 6.44
C SER A 248 16.55 -7.45 6.78
N ALA A 249 16.30 -6.60 5.79
CA ALA A 249 15.68 -5.30 5.99
C ALA A 249 14.20 -5.42 6.43
N MET A 250 13.46 -6.38 5.87
CA MET A 250 12.09 -6.68 6.28
C MET A 250 12.01 -7.20 7.72
N GLN A 251 12.93 -8.11 8.11
CA GLN A 251 13.05 -8.60 9.49
C GLN A 251 13.32 -7.45 10.48
N ALA A 252 14.21 -6.52 10.10
CA ALA A 252 14.52 -5.34 10.88
C ALA A 252 13.32 -4.37 10.97
N GLN A 253 12.54 -4.21 9.90
CA GLN A 253 11.36 -3.36 9.91
C GLN A 253 10.23 -3.97 10.74
N TRP A 254 10.02 -5.28 10.64
CA TRP A 254 9.05 -5.97 11.47
C TRP A 254 9.41 -5.89 12.95
N ALA A 255 10.69 -5.96 13.31
CA ALA A 255 11.13 -5.74 14.69
C ALA A 255 10.73 -4.37 15.27
N LYS A 256 10.51 -3.36 14.41
CA LYS A 256 10.00 -2.04 14.80
C LYS A 256 8.46 -1.97 14.82
N ASN A 257 7.77 -2.89 14.16
CA ASN A 257 6.31 -2.94 14.00
C ASN A 257 5.79 -4.39 14.23
N PRO A 258 6.05 -4.99 15.41
CA PRO A 258 5.79 -6.41 15.64
C PRO A 258 4.31 -6.80 15.47
N GLU A 259 3.39 -5.85 15.64
CA GLU A 259 1.95 -6.04 15.46
C GLU A 259 1.53 -6.31 14.00
N SER A 260 2.38 -5.97 13.02
CA SER A 260 2.08 -6.17 11.60
C SER A 260 2.24 -7.64 11.21
N ARG A 261 1.14 -8.41 11.33
CA ARG A 261 1.08 -9.83 10.95
C ARG A 261 1.44 -10.07 9.49
N VAL A 262 1.01 -9.17 8.59
CA VAL A 262 1.22 -9.34 7.15
C VAL A 262 2.69 -9.13 6.77
N LEU A 263 3.36 -8.18 7.42
CA LEU A 263 4.81 -8.03 7.27
C LEU A 263 5.56 -9.21 7.87
N ALA A 264 5.10 -9.75 9.01
CA ALA A 264 5.69 -10.94 9.63
C ALA A 264 5.67 -12.15 8.69
N ASP A 265 4.50 -12.44 8.10
CA ASP A 265 4.30 -13.54 7.16
C ASP A 265 5.18 -13.37 5.90
N THR A 266 5.15 -12.20 5.27
CA THR A 266 5.97 -11.95 4.07
C THR A 266 7.47 -12.02 4.39
N SER A 267 7.88 -11.55 5.58
CA SER A 267 9.27 -11.66 6.05
C SER A 267 9.68 -13.10 6.28
N LEU A 268 8.80 -13.95 6.84
CA LEU A 268 9.03 -15.39 7.00
C LEU A 268 9.21 -16.04 5.64
N GLN A 269 8.27 -15.83 4.72
CA GLN A 269 8.33 -16.45 3.40
C GLN A 269 9.57 -16.03 2.61
N CYS A 270 10.01 -14.76 2.71
CA CYS A 270 11.27 -14.34 2.09
C CYS A 270 12.51 -14.88 2.80
N THR A 271 12.48 -15.01 4.13
CA THR A 271 13.57 -15.63 4.89
C THR A 271 13.77 -17.07 4.44
N LEU A 272 12.70 -17.86 4.37
CA LEU A 272 12.74 -19.25 3.90
C LEU A 272 13.14 -19.34 2.43
N ALA A 273 12.65 -18.45 1.56
CA ALA A 273 13.04 -18.40 0.15
C ALA A 273 14.51 -18.07 -0.06
N SER A 274 15.11 -17.28 0.83
CA SER A 274 16.53 -16.93 0.77
C SER A 274 17.47 -18.06 1.24
N MET A 275 16.94 -19.05 1.95
CA MET A 275 17.66 -20.27 2.32
C MET A 275 17.68 -21.21 1.10
N GLY A 276 18.69 -21.05 0.24
CA GLY A 276 18.88 -21.88 -0.94
C GLY A 276 19.58 -23.20 -0.65
N GLU A 277 19.60 -24.12 -1.63
CA GLU A 277 20.35 -25.39 -1.51
C GLU A 277 21.85 -25.19 -1.31
N ALA A 278 22.41 -24.10 -1.87
CA ALA A 278 23.84 -23.79 -1.80
C ALA A 278 24.26 -23.13 -0.48
N ASP A 279 23.34 -22.48 0.25
CA ASP A 279 23.60 -21.86 1.55
C ASP A 279 22.35 -21.99 2.45
N PRO A 280 22.19 -23.13 3.14
CA PRO A 280 21.05 -23.38 4.00
C PRO A 280 21.15 -22.68 5.36
N ALA A 281 22.20 -21.88 5.59
CA ALA A 281 22.43 -21.26 6.88
C ALA A 281 21.53 -20.04 7.10
N LEU A 282 21.02 -19.89 8.32
CA LEU A 282 20.42 -18.64 8.78
C LEU A 282 21.51 -17.71 9.28
N ASP A 283 21.44 -16.45 8.86
CA ASP A 283 22.20 -15.39 9.50
C ASP A 283 21.68 -15.08 10.91
N LYS A 284 22.36 -14.18 11.62
CA LYS A 284 22.01 -13.81 12.99
C LYS A 284 20.65 -13.13 13.04
N GLU A 285 20.36 -12.29 12.04
CA GLU A 285 19.14 -11.54 11.87
C GLU A 285 17.94 -12.47 11.66
N GLY A 286 18.05 -13.46 10.77
CA GLY A 286 17.05 -14.49 10.52
C GLY A 286 16.81 -15.37 11.73
N THR A 287 17.86 -15.78 12.45
CA THR A 287 17.73 -16.51 13.71
C THR A 287 16.97 -15.69 14.76
N ALA A 288 17.31 -14.40 14.92
CA ALA A 288 16.64 -13.52 15.87
C ALA A 288 15.18 -13.24 15.47
N PHE A 289 14.91 -13.12 14.18
CA PHE A 289 13.58 -12.98 13.63
C PHE A 289 12.70 -14.20 13.96
N LEU A 290 13.17 -15.41 13.64
CA LEU A 290 12.40 -16.64 13.90
C LEU A 290 12.16 -16.88 15.40
N ASN A 291 13.12 -16.56 16.27
CA ASN A 291 12.90 -16.61 17.72
C ASN A 291 11.78 -15.66 18.15
N ARG A 292 11.83 -14.38 17.74
CA ARG A 292 10.78 -13.42 18.08
C ARG A 292 9.42 -13.81 17.50
N LEU A 293 9.39 -14.31 16.27
CA LEU A 293 8.16 -14.77 15.63
C LEU A 293 7.58 -15.96 16.40
N SER A 294 8.41 -16.94 16.77
CA SER A 294 8.03 -18.08 17.60
C SER A 294 7.42 -17.62 18.94
N ASP A 295 8.02 -16.62 19.59
CA ASP A 295 7.51 -16.09 20.85
C ASP A 295 6.14 -15.40 20.68
N GLN A 296 5.91 -14.78 19.52
CA GLN A 296 4.70 -14.00 19.27
C GLN A 296 3.51 -14.84 18.77
N ILE A 297 3.73 -15.76 17.83
CA ILE A 297 2.67 -16.60 17.26
C ILE A 297 2.62 -18.00 17.87
N GLY A 298 3.60 -18.36 18.70
CA GLY A 298 3.75 -19.68 19.28
C GLY A 298 4.58 -20.63 18.40
N PRO A 299 5.39 -21.51 19.01
CA PRO A 299 6.30 -22.42 18.28
C PRO A 299 5.54 -23.41 17.38
N GLY A 300 4.34 -23.85 17.77
CA GLY A 300 3.52 -24.74 16.93
C GLY A 300 3.06 -24.08 15.64
N ASN A 301 2.59 -22.82 15.71
CA ASN A 301 2.15 -22.09 14.52
C ASN A 301 3.33 -21.74 13.60
N LEU A 302 4.49 -21.38 14.17
CA LEU A 302 5.69 -21.16 13.37
C LEU A 302 6.14 -22.44 12.66
N SER A 303 6.19 -23.57 13.38
CA SER A 303 6.51 -24.88 12.81
C SER A 303 5.59 -25.22 11.63
N GLN A 304 4.27 -25.07 11.81
CA GLN A 304 3.29 -25.31 10.75
C GLN A 304 3.48 -24.39 9.54
N ALA A 305 3.79 -23.11 9.75
CA ALA A 305 4.05 -22.17 8.66
C ALA A 305 5.31 -22.54 7.87
N ILE A 306 6.38 -22.98 8.55
CA ILE A 306 7.61 -23.47 7.91
C ILE A 306 7.33 -24.74 7.10
N ILE A 307 6.60 -25.70 7.67
CA ILE A 307 6.19 -26.94 6.98
C ILE A 307 5.40 -26.61 5.72
N ALA A 308 4.35 -25.80 5.86
CA ALA A 308 3.48 -25.44 4.74
C ALA A 308 4.25 -24.76 3.60
N TYR A 309 5.20 -23.88 3.93
CA TYR A 309 6.07 -23.25 2.93
C TYR A 309 6.89 -24.29 2.16
N HIS A 310 7.56 -25.20 2.85
CA HIS A 310 8.42 -26.20 2.20
C HIS A 310 7.64 -27.25 1.41
N GLU A 311 6.48 -27.68 1.91
CA GLU A 311 5.55 -28.57 1.19
C GLU A 311 5.02 -27.91 -0.09
N GLN A 312 4.63 -26.63 -0.02
CA GLN A 312 4.15 -25.88 -1.18
C GLN A 312 5.19 -25.76 -2.30
N HIS A 313 6.48 -25.72 -1.95
CA HIS A 313 7.57 -25.53 -2.91
C HIS A 313 8.31 -26.83 -3.25
N ASP A 314 7.82 -27.98 -2.78
CA ASP A 314 8.43 -29.31 -2.97
C ASP A 314 9.93 -29.35 -2.59
N ARG A 315 10.25 -28.83 -1.40
CA ARG A 315 11.62 -28.76 -0.88
C ARG A 315 11.74 -29.40 0.50
N PRO A 316 12.86 -30.07 0.82
CA PRO A 316 13.11 -30.54 2.17
C PRO A 316 13.31 -29.35 3.13
N ILE A 317 12.94 -29.55 4.39
CA ILE A 317 13.20 -28.58 5.47
C ILE A 317 14.69 -28.66 5.84
N PRO A 318 15.46 -27.56 5.76
CA PRO A 318 16.87 -27.58 6.15
C PRO A 318 17.08 -27.84 7.65
N ASP A 319 18.15 -28.56 8.00
CA ASP A 319 18.53 -28.84 9.40
C ASP A 319 18.72 -27.55 10.23
N ALA A 320 19.09 -26.44 9.59
CA ALA A 320 19.20 -25.13 10.23
C ALA A 320 17.89 -24.66 10.88
N LEU A 321 16.73 -25.16 10.43
CA LEU A 321 15.42 -24.84 10.98
C LEU A 321 14.98 -25.77 12.12
N ALA A 322 15.73 -26.84 12.43
CA ALA A 322 15.33 -27.88 13.37
C ALA A 322 14.92 -27.34 14.76
N ARG A 323 15.47 -26.21 15.19
CA ARG A 323 15.13 -25.56 16.46
C ARG A 323 13.67 -25.06 16.52
N TRP A 324 13.10 -24.65 15.39
CA TRP A 324 11.72 -24.14 15.32
C TRP A 324 10.71 -25.19 14.86
N MET A 325 11.20 -26.39 14.53
CA MET A 325 10.38 -27.56 14.26
C MET A 325 9.89 -28.14 15.59
N ALA A 326 8.77 -27.62 16.08
CA ALA A 326 8.11 -28.21 17.24
C ALA A 326 7.81 -29.68 16.94
N THR A 327 8.38 -30.61 17.72
CA THR A 327 7.94 -32.01 17.69
C THR A 327 6.49 -32.02 18.14
N THR A 328 5.55 -32.17 17.20
CA THR A 328 4.19 -32.59 17.48
C THR A 328 4.23 -34.01 18.06
N ARG A 329 4.53 -34.14 19.35
CA ARG A 329 3.98 -35.26 20.11
C ARG A 329 2.56 -34.85 20.43
N GLY A 330 1.61 -35.54 19.80
CA GLY A 330 0.19 -35.32 19.99
C GLY A 330 -0.20 -35.39 21.46
N GLU A 331 -1.09 -34.49 21.83
CA GLU A 331 -2.07 -34.67 22.91
C GLU A 331 -3.47 -34.59 22.28
#